data_AF-A0A6B3KM04-F1
#
_entry.id   AF-A0A6B3KM04-F1
#
_cell.length_a   1.000
_cell.length_b   1.000
_cell.length_c   1.000
_cell.angle_alpha   90.00
_cell.angle_beta   90.00
_cell.angle_gamma   90.00
#
_symmetry.space_group_name_H-M   'P 1'
#
loop_
_entity.id
_entity.type
_entity.pdbx_description
1 polymer ?
#
loop_
_entity_poly.entity_id
_entity_poly.type
_entity_poly.pdbx_seq_one_letter_code
_entity_poly.pdbx_strand_id
1 'polypeptide(L)'
;MSFDPDVVRLFAQLQEAAQPPMETLPIEGARAMMRAVGAQFGFPRIEMAEVRDLQAEAATGAVPLRLYRPTGLAAGPAPTCLFVHGGGGLVGDLESHDDVCRQLAARAGCQVLAIHYRLAPEHPAPAGVEDVIATLHWLVAHPDTVGADVQRLAVCGDSIGGAMAAVAALAARDAGIALRCQLLVYPLTDARQDSGVYPSRSLNAGLPPLTAAAVEFFNRHLLPDMAVANDWRVSPMLAPDVAGVAPALVVVCDRDMLYDEGRAYAERLRAAGMEVTLHSFPGMIHGFINMGSVLRAAGETLDLAALTLRQRLLPAIERRAA
;
A
#
# COMPACT_ATOMS: atom_id res chain seq x y z
N MET A 1 -19.40 -3.90 18.09
CA MET A 1 -19.71 -3.51 16.69
C MET A 1 -19.68 -4.78 15.84
N SER A 2 -20.49 -4.90 14.78
CA SER A 2 -20.59 -6.11 13.94
C SER A 2 -19.63 -6.08 12.73
N PHE A 3 -19.36 -7.23 12.13
CA PHE A 3 -18.69 -7.33 10.83
C PHE A 3 -19.63 -6.89 9.70
N ASP A 4 -19.05 -6.45 8.59
CA ASP A 4 -19.78 -6.28 7.35
C ASP A 4 -20.34 -7.64 6.87
N PRO A 5 -21.54 -7.70 6.27
CA PRO A 5 -22.11 -8.95 5.76
C PRO A 5 -21.21 -9.71 4.78
N ASP A 6 -20.41 -9.02 3.96
CA ASP A 6 -19.47 -9.64 3.03
C ASP A 6 -18.34 -10.36 3.79
N VAL A 7 -17.84 -9.74 4.86
CA VAL A 7 -16.83 -10.34 5.74
C VAL A 7 -17.38 -11.57 6.45
N VAL A 8 -18.62 -11.53 6.92
CA VAL A 8 -19.27 -12.70 7.55
C VAL A 8 -19.32 -13.88 6.58
N ARG A 9 -19.67 -13.64 5.30
CA ARG A 9 -19.71 -14.69 4.27
C ARG A 9 -18.31 -15.21 3.94
N LEU A 10 -17.32 -14.33 3.84
CA LEU A 10 -15.92 -14.71 3.63
C LEU A 10 -15.41 -15.63 4.75
N PHE A 11 -15.67 -15.28 6.02
CA PHE A 11 -15.26 -16.11 7.15
C PHE A 11 -15.91 -17.49 7.14
N ALA A 12 -17.19 -17.59 6.79
CA ALA A 12 -17.85 -18.89 6.63
C ALA A 12 -17.15 -19.74 5.55
N GLN A 13 -16.82 -19.14 4.40
CA GLN A 13 -16.10 -19.82 3.32
C GLN A 13 -14.68 -20.26 3.73
N LEU A 14 -13.94 -19.43 4.47
CA LEU A 14 -12.58 -19.77 4.94
C LEU A 14 -12.59 -20.87 6.00
N GLN A 15 -13.60 -20.91 6.88
CA GLN A 15 -13.75 -21.97 7.87
C GLN A 15 -13.95 -23.34 7.22
N GLU A 16 -14.69 -23.41 6.10
CA GLU A 16 -14.88 -24.65 5.33
C GLU A 16 -13.58 -25.14 4.66
N ALA A 17 -12.72 -24.22 4.24
CA ALA A 17 -11.47 -24.54 3.53
C ALA A 17 -10.37 -25.12 4.44
N ALA A 18 -10.52 -25.01 5.77
CA ALA A 18 -9.59 -25.53 6.78
C ALA A 18 -8.10 -25.19 6.52
N GLN A 19 -7.82 -24.02 5.95
CA GLN A 19 -6.44 -23.60 5.69
C GLN A 19 -5.72 -23.29 7.00
N PRO A 20 -4.44 -23.69 7.14
CA PRO A 20 -3.66 -23.34 8.32
C PRO A 20 -3.43 -21.81 8.37
N PRO A 21 -3.31 -21.23 9.58
CA PRO A 21 -2.91 -19.83 9.72
C PRO A 21 -1.54 -19.56 9.08
N MET A 22 -1.39 -18.41 8.43
CA MET A 22 -0.18 -18.05 7.66
C MET A 22 1.08 -18.12 8.52
N GLU A 23 0.99 -17.67 9.76
CA GLU A 23 2.08 -17.62 10.74
C GLU A 23 2.60 -19.01 11.17
N THR A 24 1.90 -20.08 10.79
CA THR A 24 2.32 -21.47 11.04
C THR A 24 3.08 -22.10 9.87
N LEU A 25 3.13 -21.42 8.72
CA LEU A 25 3.80 -21.91 7.52
C LEU A 25 5.28 -21.51 7.50
N PRO A 26 6.15 -22.28 6.81
CA PRO A 26 7.45 -21.78 6.38
C PRO A 26 7.29 -20.51 5.52
N ILE A 27 8.29 -19.63 5.49
CA ILE A 27 8.23 -18.33 4.77
C ILE A 27 7.80 -18.49 3.30
N GLU A 28 8.37 -19.46 2.58
CA GLU A 28 7.98 -19.75 1.20
C GLU A 28 6.52 -20.20 1.08
N GLY A 29 6.02 -20.94 2.06
CA GLY A 29 4.60 -21.31 2.15
C GLY A 29 3.70 -20.10 2.40
N ALA A 30 4.12 -19.17 3.27
CA ALA A 30 3.40 -17.92 3.53
C ALA A 30 3.38 -17.00 2.28
N ARG A 31 4.51 -16.90 1.56
CA ARG A 31 4.61 -16.17 0.27
C ARG A 31 3.67 -16.76 -0.79
N ALA A 32 3.68 -18.09 -0.93
CA ALA A 32 2.78 -18.78 -1.85
C ALA A 32 1.29 -18.62 -1.46
N MET A 33 0.99 -18.67 -0.16
CA MET A 33 -0.37 -18.44 0.35
C MET A 33 -0.88 -17.03 0.01
N MET A 34 -0.04 -16.00 0.12
CA MET A 34 -0.42 -14.62 -0.26
C MET A 34 -0.81 -14.52 -1.74
N ARG A 35 -0.04 -15.15 -2.63
CA ARG A 35 -0.40 -15.22 -4.07
C ARG A 35 -1.70 -15.99 -4.30
N ALA A 36 -1.90 -17.10 -3.61
CA ALA A 36 -3.11 -17.91 -3.74
C ALA A 36 -4.37 -17.16 -3.28
N VAL A 37 -4.29 -16.42 -2.18
CA VAL A 37 -5.37 -15.54 -1.70
C VAL A 37 -5.70 -14.48 -2.74
N GLY A 38 -4.70 -13.78 -3.30
CA GLY A 38 -4.91 -12.80 -4.37
C GLY A 38 -5.52 -13.43 -5.63
N ALA A 39 -5.05 -14.60 -6.05
CA ALA A 39 -5.61 -15.30 -7.22
C ALA A 39 -7.05 -15.79 -7.00
N GLN A 40 -7.40 -16.19 -5.78
CA GLN A 40 -8.71 -16.74 -5.45
C GLN A 40 -9.76 -15.65 -5.21
N PHE A 41 -9.38 -14.58 -4.50
CA PHE A 41 -10.31 -13.56 -4.02
C PHE A 41 -10.12 -12.19 -4.66
N GLY A 42 -9.06 -12.01 -5.45
CA GLY A 42 -8.76 -10.76 -6.14
C GLY A 42 -9.81 -10.31 -7.15
N PHE A 43 -9.57 -9.16 -7.74
CA PHE A 43 -10.39 -8.59 -8.79
C PHE A 43 -10.32 -9.39 -10.09
N PRO A 44 -11.36 -9.31 -10.93
CA PRO A 44 -11.24 -9.65 -12.33
C PRO A 44 -10.10 -8.88 -12.97
N ARG A 45 -9.23 -9.62 -13.68
CA ARG A 45 -8.11 -9.04 -14.41
C ARG A 45 -8.62 -8.10 -15.50
N ILE A 46 -8.04 -6.90 -15.57
CA ILE A 46 -8.29 -5.93 -16.65
C ILE A 46 -7.12 -5.96 -17.65
N GLU A 47 -7.47 -5.98 -18.93
CA GLU A 47 -6.48 -5.86 -20.01
C GLU A 47 -5.89 -4.45 -20.08
N MET A 48 -4.56 -4.39 -20.18
CA MET A 48 -3.77 -3.15 -20.25
C MET A 48 -3.26 -2.95 -21.68
N ALA A 49 -2.98 -1.70 -22.06
CA ALA A 49 -2.27 -1.43 -23.31
C ALA A 49 -0.83 -1.96 -23.26
N GLU A 50 -0.21 -1.91 -22.09
CA GLU A 50 1.13 -2.45 -21.85
C GLU A 50 1.22 -2.97 -20.41
N VAL A 51 1.85 -4.13 -20.25
CA VAL A 51 2.41 -4.60 -18.98
C VAL A 51 3.86 -4.95 -19.24
N ARG A 52 4.79 -4.31 -18.54
CA ARG A 52 6.22 -4.48 -18.78
C ARG A 52 6.99 -4.61 -17.48
N ASP A 53 7.73 -5.70 -17.36
CA ASP A 53 8.69 -5.91 -16.29
C ASP A 53 10.00 -5.21 -16.63
N LEU A 54 10.59 -4.54 -15.64
CA LEU A 54 11.83 -3.78 -15.77
C LEU A 54 12.53 -3.70 -14.42
N GLN A 55 13.72 -3.09 -14.40
CA GLN A 55 14.47 -2.84 -13.17
C GLN A 55 14.83 -1.37 -13.08
N ALA A 56 14.71 -0.81 -11.87
CA ALA A 56 15.35 0.45 -11.53
C ALA A 56 16.79 0.18 -11.08
N GLU A 57 17.76 0.70 -11.82
CA GLU A 57 19.16 0.76 -11.40
C GLU A 57 19.32 1.84 -10.33
N ALA A 58 18.85 1.54 -9.12
CA ALA A 58 18.75 2.48 -8.02
C ALA A 58 20.01 2.45 -7.14
N ALA A 59 20.15 3.42 -6.23
CA ALA A 59 21.29 3.51 -5.32
C ALA A 59 21.44 2.28 -4.40
N THR A 60 20.35 1.55 -4.14
CA THR A 60 20.34 0.31 -3.36
C THR A 60 20.62 -0.95 -4.19
N GLY A 61 20.83 -0.82 -5.50
CA GLY A 61 20.94 -1.91 -6.46
C GLY A 61 19.73 -1.98 -7.39
N ALA A 62 19.68 -3.04 -8.20
CA ALA A 62 18.57 -3.28 -9.12
C ALA A 62 17.28 -3.63 -8.35
N VAL A 63 16.26 -2.78 -8.46
CA VAL A 63 14.93 -3.00 -7.87
C VAL A 63 13.97 -3.45 -8.98
N PRO A 64 13.40 -4.66 -8.93
CA PRO A 64 12.42 -5.11 -9.93
C PRO A 64 11.12 -4.31 -9.84
N LEU A 65 10.58 -3.96 -11.00
CA LEU A 65 9.37 -3.17 -11.17
C LEU A 65 8.44 -3.82 -12.20
N ARG A 66 7.16 -3.51 -12.12
CA ARG A 66 6.20 -3.75 -13.20
C ARG A 66 5.43 -2.49 -13.54
N LEU A 67 5.51 -2.10 -14.81
CA LEU A 67 4.75 -0.99 -15.36
C LEU A 67 3.41 -1.49 -15.89
N TYR A 68 2.33 -0.82 -15.47
CA TYR A 68 0.98 -1.00 -15.99
C TYR A 68 0.55 0.27 -16.72
N ARG A 69 0.32 0.16 -18.03
CA ARG A 69 -0.23 1.26 -18.84
C ARG A 69 -1.66 0.91 -19.27
N PRO A 70 -2.68 1.62 -18.76
CA PRO A 70 -4.07 1.28 -19.07
C PRO A 70 -4.41 1.63 -20.52
N THR A 71 -5.37 0.88 -21.08
CA THR A 71 -5.97 1.17 -22.37
C THR A 71 -6.61 2.56 -22.37
N GLY A 72 -6.45 3.31 -23.45
CA GLY A 72 -7.00 4.66 -23.59
C GLY A 72 -6.14 5.80 -23.02
N LEU A 73 -5.02 5.49 -22.35
CA LEU A 73 -4.07 6.52 -21.92
C LEU A 73 -3.35 7.13 -23.14
N ALA A 74 -3.44 8.46 -23.28
CA ALA A 74 -2.83 9.21 -24.37
C ALA A 74 -1.33 8.89 -24.52
N ALA A 75 -0.82 8.92 -25.76
CA ALA A 75 0.60 8.73 -26.02
C ALA A 75 1.46 9.86 -25.42
N GLY A 76 2.72 9.55 -25.10
CA GLY A 76 3.68 10.50 -24.49
C GLY A 76 3.78 10.38 -22.96
N PRO A 77 4.48 11.33 -22.32
CA PRO A 77 4.70 11.35 -20.87
C PRO A 77 3.38 11.30 -20.10
N ALA A 78 3.27 10.31 -19.22
CA ALA A 78 2.03 9.97 -18.55
C ALA A 78 2.09 10.23 -17.04
N PRO A 79 0.93 10.53 -16.42
CA PRO A 79 0.84 10.61 -14.97
C PRO A 79 1.10 9.22 -14.39
N THR A 80 1.90 9.15 -13.33
CA THR A 80 2.39 7.87 -12.79
C THR A 80 2.18 7.79 -11.29
N CYS A 81 1.52 6.73 -10.85
CA CYS A 81 1.41 6.35 -9.45
C CYS A 81 2.41 5.22 -9.15
N LEU A 82 3.37 5.45 -8.25
CA LEU A 82 4.15 4.35 -7.68
C LEU A 82 3.25 3.54 -6.74
N PHE A 83 3.29 2.22 -6.85
CA PHE A 83 2.52 1.32 -5.99
C PHE A 83 3.45 0.43 -5.16
N VAL A 84 3.23 0.43 -3.85
CA VAL A 84 4.01 -0.34 -2.87
C VAL A 84 3.08 -1.36 -2.21
N HIS A 85 3.32 -2.64 -2.47
CA HIS A 85 2.46 -3.71 -1.99
C HIS A 85 2.57 -3.93 -0.47
N GLY A 86 1.49 -4.37 0.15
CA GLY A 86 1.45 -4.87 1.52
C GLY A 86 2.08 -6.26 1.70
N GLY A 87 1.94 -6.83 2.90
CA GLY A 87 2.46 -8.17 3.24
C GLY A 87 3.52 -8.19 4.35
N GLY A 88 3.50 -7.21 5.25
CA GLY A 88 4.37 -7.17 6.43
C GLY A 88 5.87 -7.13 6.13
N GLY A 89 6.26 -6.82 4.89
CA GLY A 89 7.65 -6.78 4.43
C GLY A 89 8.27 -8.18 4.33
N LEU A 90 7.46 -9.22 4.34
CA LEU A 90 7.86 -10.63 4.38
C LEU A 90 7.20 -11.44 3.25
N VAL A 91 5.94 -11.13 2.96
CA VAL A 91 5.14 -11.70 1.87
C VAL A 91 4.66 -10.60 0.92
N GLY A 92 4.00 -11.01 -0.16
CA GLY A 92 3.55 -10.10 -1.20
C GLY A 92 4.64 -9.85 -2.25
N ASP A 93 4.19 -9.51 -3.44
CA ASP A 93 4.99 -9.27 -4.64
C ASP A 93 4.10 -8.72 -5.77
N LEU A 94 4.70 -8.55 -6.95
CA LEU A 94 4.03 -8.08 -8.16
C LEU A 94 2.86 -8.98 -8.60
N GLU A 95 2.90 -10.27 -8.31
CA GLU A 95 1.82 -11.20 -8.70
C GLU A 95 0.64 -11.10 -7.74
N SER A 96 0.90 -11.01 -6.44
CA SER A 96 -0.14 -10.93 -5.41
C SER A 96 -0.99 -9.65 -5.46
N HIS A 97 -0.51 -8.60 -6.12
CA HIS A 97 -1.21 -7.30 -6.27
C HIS A 97 -1.38 -6.89 -7.74
N ASP A 98 -1.20 -7.83 -8.69
CA ASP A 98 -1.26 -7.55 -10.13
C ASP A 98 -2.62 -6.98 -10.55
N ASP A 99 -3.68 -7.59 -10.04
CA ASP A 99 -5.07 -7.22 -10.26
C ASP A 99 -5.40 -5.84 -9.65
N VAL A 100 -4.94 -5.56 -8.43
CA VAL A 100 -5.08 -4.25 -7.77
C VAL A 100 -4.40 -3.16 -8.59
N CYS A 101 -3.18 -3.41 -9.07
CA CYS A 101 -2.45 -2.45 -9.90
C CYS A 101 -3.16 -2.17 -11.23
N ARG A 102 -3.67 -3.22 -11.90
CA ARG A 102 -4.47 -3.07 -13.13
C ARG A 102 -5.76 -2.30 -12.90
N GLN A 103 -6.48 -2.62 -11.83
CA GLN A 103 -7.72 -1.95 -11.47
C GLN A 103 -7.48 -0.47 -11.17
N LEU A 104 -6.45 -0.15 -10.39
CA LEU A 104 -6.07 1.22 -10.09
C LEU A 104 -5.68 1.98 -11.36
N ALA A 105 -4.82 1.42 -12.20
CA ALA A 105 -4.40 2.04 -13.46
C ALA A 105 -5.59 2.33 -14.38
N ALA A 106 -6.44 1.32 -14.62
CA ALA A 106 -7.61 1.45 -15.49
C ALA A 106 -8.62 2.47 -14.97
N ARG A 107 -8.96 2.43 -13.67
CA ARG A 107 -9.92 3.36 -13.08
C ARG A 107 -9.37 4.77 -13.03
N ALA A 108 -8.09 4.94 -12.70
CA ALA A 108 -7.47 6.26 -12.55
C ALA A 108 -7.11 6.92 -13.88
N GLY A 109 -6.97 6.15 -14.97
CA GLY A 109 -6.47 6.67 -16.23
C GLY A 109 -5.03 7.17 -16.11
N CYS A 110 -4.20 6.50 -15.31
CA CYS A 110 -2.79 6.82 -15.13
C CYS A 110 -1.93 5.55 -15.18
N GLN A 111 -0.63 5.71 -15.39
CA GLN A 111 0.31 4.60 -15.23
C GLN A 111 0.40 4.20 -13.75
N VAL A 112 0.56 2.91 -13.51
CA VAL A 112 0.97 2.39 -12.21
C VAL A 112 2.33 1.73 -12.37
N LEU A 113 3.29 2.10 -11.52
CA LEU A 113 4.61 1.51 -11.45
C LEU A 113 4.74 0.77 -10.11
N ALA A 114 4.52 -0.54 -10.13
CA ALA A 114 4.58 -1.38 -8.94
C ALA A 114 6.03 -1.73 -8.60
N ILE A 115 6.38 -1.66 -7.32
CA ILE A 115 7.73 -1.88 -6.81
C ILE A 115 7.82 -3.24 -6.13
N HIS A 116 8.77 -4.08 -6.53
CA HIS A 116 9.13 -5.31 -5.82
C HIS A 116 10.36 -5.06 -4.95
N TYR A 117 10.14 -4.44 -3.81
CA TYR A 117 11.19 -4.11 -2.86
C TYR A 117 11.74 -5.37 -2.16
N ARG A 118 12.96 -5.29 -1.62
CA ARG A 118 13.58 -6.38 -0.87
C ARG A 118 12.76 -6.76 0.37
N LEU A 119 12.57 -8.06 0.56
CA LEU A 119 11.77 -8.62 1.66
C LEU A 119 12.65 -9.21 2.77
N ALA A 120 12.12 -9.19 3.99
CA ALA A 120 12.59 -9.98 5.10
C ALA A 120 12.30 -11.47 4.88
N PRO A 121 13.02 -12.38 5.58
CA PRO A 121 14.16 -12.11 6.46
C PRO A 121 15.49 -11.87 5.75
N GLU A 122 15.55 -12.06 4.43
CA GLU A 122 16.78 -11.89 3.64
C GLU A 122 17.29 -10.45 3.72
N HIS A 123 16.35 -9.50 3.77
CA HIS A 123 16.61 -8.07 3.87
C HIS A 123 15.63 -7.43 4.88
N PRO A 124 15.92 -7.48 6.19
CA PRO A 124 15.06 -6.91 7.21
C PRO A 124 14.97 -5.37 7.08
N ALA A 125 14.04 -4.77 7.83
CA ALA A 125 13.88 -3.32 7.84
C ALA A 125 15.19 -2.61 8.24
N PRO A 126 15.55 -1.47 7.61
CA PRO A 126 14.74 -0.67 6.68
C PRO A 126 14.96 -0.96 5.17
N ALA A 127 15.52 -2.11 4.77
CA ALA A 127 15.94 -2.34 3.38
C ALA A 127 14.84 -2.11 2.32
N GLY A 128 13.61 -2.61 2.57
CA GLY A 128 12.50 -2.46 1.63
C GLY A 128 12.07 -1.00 1.42
N VAL A 129 12.03 -0.17 2.48
CA VAL A 129 11.66 1.24 2.33
C VAL A 129 12.77 2.06 1.67
N GLU A 130 14.04 1.67 1.86
CA GLU A 130 15.17 2.26 1.14
C GLU A 130 15.06 1.99 -0.37
N ASP A 131 14.60 0.81 -0.79
CA ASP A 131 14.34 0.52 -2.21
C ASP A 131 13.21 1.38 -2.78
N VAL A 132 12.14 1.60 -2.02
CA VAL A 132 11.03 2.47 -2.44
C VAL A 132 11.50 3.91 -2.65
N ILE A 133 12.27 4.46 -1.70
CA ILE A 133 12.85 5.80 -1.82
C ILE A 133 13.79 5.87 -3.03
N ALA A 134 14.69 4.88 -3.18
CA ALA A 134 15.65 4.84 -4.27
C ALA A 134 14.95 4.71 -5.64
N THR A 135 13.84 3.97 -5.73
CA THR A 135 13.00 3.87 -6.93
C THR A 135 12.35 5.20 -7.28
N LEU A 136 11.86 5.97 -6.29
CA LEU A 136 11.30 7.29 -6.53
C LEU A 136 12.35 8.24 -7.13
N HIS A 137 13.56 8.27 -6.57
CA HIS A 137 14.66 9.07 -7.11
C HIS A 137 15.06 8.61 -8.52
N TRP A 138 15.16 7.31 -8.74
CA TRP A 138 15.45 6.73 -10.05
C TRP A 138 14.40 7.15 -11.09
N LEU A 139 13.11 7.13 -10.74
CA LEU A 139 12.03 7.51 -11.64
C LEU A 139 12.14 8.97 -12.08
N VAL A 140 12.48 9.88 -11.17
CA VAL A 140 12.65 11.31 -11.48
C VAL A 140 13.91 11.54 -12.32
N ALA A 141 14.97 10.76 -12.11
CA ALA A 141 16.21 10.84 -12.89
C ALA A 141 16.09 10.22 -14.28
N HIS A 142 15.24 9.20 -14.45
CA HIS A 142 15.09 8.42 -15.68
C HIS A 142 13.62 8.26 -16.13
N PRO A 143 12.86 9.37 -16.28
CA PRO A 143 11.42 9.29 -16.54
C PRO A 143 11.09 8.64 -17.89
N ASP A 144 11.95 8.83 -18.90
CA ASP A 144 11.76 8.30 -20.25
C ASP A 144 11.75 6.76 -20.28
N THR A 145 12.42 6.09 -19.33
CA THR A 145 12.47 4.61 -19.27
C THR A 145 11.07 4.00 -19.08
N VAL A 146 10.15 4.72 -18.43
CA VAL A 146 8.75 4.31 -18.24
C VAL A 146 7.75 5.27 -18.89
N GLY A 147 8.23 6.32 -19.56
CA GLY A 147 7.40 7.38 -20.14
C GLY A 147 6.62 8.16 -19.10
N ALA A 148 7.21 8.44 -17.92
CA ALA A 148 6.56 9.18 -16.85
C ALA A 148 6.66 10.70 -17.02
N ASP A 149 5.63 11.41 -16.58
CA ASP A 149 5.65 12.85 -16.37
C ASP A 149 5.99 13.15 -14.90
N VAL A 150 7.20 13.65 -14.67
CA VAL A 150 7.72 13.94 -13.31
C VAL A 150 6.95 15.04 -12.57
N GLN A 151 6.13 15.83 -13.26
CA GLN A 151 5.26 16.82 -12.63
C GLN A 151 3.93 16.23 -12.15
N ARG A 152 3.64 14.97 -12.51
CA ARG A 152 2.39 14.26 -12.23
C ARG A 152 2.66 12.90 -11.61
N LEU A 153 3.36 12.91 -10.47
CA LEU A 153 3.66 11.71 -9.69
C LEU A 153 2.76 11.59 -8.46
N ALA A 154 2.41 10.36 -8.11
CA ALA A 154 1.76 10.00 -6.85
C ALA A 154 2.40 8.74 -6.27
N VAL A 155 2.13 8.46 -4.99
CA VAL A 155 2.52 7.21 -4.35
C VAL A 155 1.29 6.58 -3.68
N CYS A 156 1.19 5.26 -3.74
CA CYS A 156 0.11 4.48 -3.19
C CYS A 156 0.67 3.22 -2.55
N GLY A 157 0.06 2.75 -1.47
CA GLY A 157 0.35 1.44 -0.93
C GLY A 157 -0.63 1.02 0.14
N ASP A 158 -0.61 -0.27 0.47
CA ASP A 158 -1.49 -0.87 1.46
C ASP A 158 -0.70 -1.51 2.61
N SER A 159 -1.23 -1.48 3.83
CA SER A 159 -0.60 -2.05 5.03
C SER A 159 0.81 -1.45 5.24
N ILE A 160 1.85 -2.28 5.35
CA ILE A 160 3.24 -1.81 5.39
C ILE A 160 3.65 -1.06 4.11
N GLY A 161 3.11 -1.42 2.94
CA GLY A 161 3.32 -0.67 1.71
C GLY A 161 2.73 0.73 1.80
N GLY A 162 1.62 0.89 2.52
CA GLY A 162 1.07 2.20 2.89
C GLY A 162 1.99 2.99 3.80
N ALA A 163 2.66 2.33 4.75
CA ALA A 163 3.68 2.97 5.58
C ALA A 163 4.89 3.44 4.75
N MET A 164 5.40 2.58 3.86
CA MET A 164 6.49 2.89 2.95
C MET A 164 6.11 4.01 1.96
N ALA A 165 4.87 4.06 1.49
CA ALA A 165 4.34 5.15 0.67
C ALA A 165 4.35 6.49 1.44
N ALA A 166 3.98 6.48 2.73
CA ALA A 166 4.05 7.66 3.59
C ALA A 166 5.50 8.14 3.78
N VAL A 167 6.44 7.21 3.99
CA VAL A 167 7.87 7.49 4.07
C VAL A 167 8.42 8.03 2.75
N ALA A 168 8.00 7.46 1.62
CA ALA A 168 8.37 7.95 0.30
C ALA A 168 7.87 9.38 0.07
N ALA A 169 6.70 9.75 0.60
CA ALA A 169 6.19 11.11 0.53
C ALA A 169 7.02 12.11 1.37
N LEU A 170 7.51 11.69 2.53
CA LEU A 170 8.46 12.46 3.34
C LEU A 170 9.79 12.64 2.59
N ALA A 171 10.35 11.56 2.06
CA ALA A 171 11.59 11.60 1.28
C ALA A 171 11.45 12.47 0.02
N ALA A 172 10.30 12.41 -0.66
CA ALA A 172 10.00 13.25 -1.81
C ALA A 172 10.05 14.74 -1.47
N ARG A 173 9.39 15.14 -0.37
CA ARG A 173 9.42 16.52 0.13
C ARG A 173 10.85 16.97 0.40
N ASP A 174 11.61 16.16 1.13
CA ASP A 174 12.98 16.52 1.53
C ASP A 174 13.92 16.64 0.32
N ALA A 175 13.63 15.90 -0.76
CA ALA A 175 14.35 15.96 -2.02
C ALA A 175 13.84 17.02 -3.02
N GLY A 176 12.76 17.75 -2.70
CA GLY A 176 12.12 18.70 -3.62
C GLY A 176 11.35 18.03 -4.78
N ILE A 177 11.01 16.74 -4.66
CA ILE A 177 10.20 16.00 -5.63
C ILE A 177 8.71 16.26 -5.33
N ALA A 178 8.01 16.86 -6.29
CA ALA A 178 6.61 17.24 -6.13
C ALA A 178 5.65 16.07 -6.37
N LEU A 179 5.36 15.29 -5.33
CA LEU A 179 4.22 14.35 -5.37
C LEU A 179 2.89 15.11 -5.28
N ARG A 180 1.93 14.72 -6.12
CA ARG A 180 0.60 15.34 -6.20
C ARG A 180 -0.38 14.79 -5.16
N CYS A 181 -0.19 13.54 -4.73
CA CYS A 181 -0.90 12.94 -3.61
C CYS A 181 -0.21 11.66 -3.12
N GLN A 182 -0.56 11.24 -1.91
CA GLN A 182 -0.23 9.94 -1.32
C GLN A 182 -1.53 9.21 -0.95
N LEU A 183 -1.62 7.92 -1.28
CA LEU A 183 -2.79 7.07 -0.98
C LEU A 183 -2.35 5.96 -0.02
N LEU A 184 -2.87 5.99 1.21
CA LEU A 184 -2.43 5.14 2.30
C LEU A 184 -3.59 4.24 2.72
N VAL A 185 -3.55 2.97 2.34
CA VAL A 185 -4.62 2.01 2.65
C VAL A 185 -4.22 1.20 3.88
N TYR A 186 -5.00 1.35 4.97
CA TYR A 186 -4.81 0.78 6.31
C TYR A 186 -3.32 0.74 6.76
N PRO A 187 -2.60 1.88 6.73
CA PRO A 187 -1.14 1.88 6.81
C PRO A 187 -0.62 1.46 8.20
N LEU A 188 0.45 0.67 8.23
CA LEU A 188 1.21 0.33 9.45
C LEU A 188 2.11 1.50 9.85
N THR A 189 1.61 2.46 10.63
CA THR A 189 2.33 3.74 10.84
C THR A 189 3.23 3.75 12.07
N ASP A 190 3.14 2.74 12.93
CA ASP A 190 3.90 2.66 14.17
C ASP A 190 4.25 1.19 14.51
N ALA A 191 5.45 0.73 14.18
CA ALA A 191 5.86 -0.65 14.43
C ALA A 191 6.22 -0.96 15.91
N ARG A 192 6.19 0.03 16.81
CA ARG A 192 6.57 -0.18 18.21
C ARG A 192 5.53 -1.03 18.92
N GLN A 193 5.93 -2.12 19.59
CA GLN A 193 4.96 -3.03 20.24
C GLN A 193 4.21 -2.41 21.43
N ASP A 194 4.89 -1.59 22.24
CA ASP A 194 4.36 -1.02 23.49
C ASP A 194 4.09 0.49 23.38
N SER A 195 3.40 0.91 22.31
CA SER A 195 3.05 2.33 22.18
C SER A 195 1.89 2.74 23.09
N GLY A 196 1.10 1.81 23.62
CA GLY A 196 0.00 2.03 24.57
C GLY A 196 -1.15 2.93 24.08
N VAL A 197 -1.05 3.49 22.87
CA VAL A 197 -1.93 4.56 22.35
C VAL A 197 -2.98 4.09 21.35
N TYR A 198 -3.02 2.79 21.01
CA TYR A 198 -3.91 2.25 19.98
C TYR A 198 -4.79 1.12 20.53
N PRO A 199 -5.97 1.43 21.10
CA PRO A 199 -6.92 0.43 21.58
C PRO A 199 -7.23 -0.70 20.58
N SER A 200 -7.30 -0.39 19.28
CA SER A 200 -7.55 -1.34 18.20
C SER A 200 -6.63 -2.54 18.20
N ARG A 201 -5.36 -2.38 18.60
CA ARG A 201 -4.40 -3.49 18.68
C ARG A 201 -4.87 -4.58 19.63
N SER A 202 -5.39 -4.21 20.80
CA SER A 202 -5.91 -5.16 21.78
C SER A 202 -7.32 -5.65 21.41
N LEU A 203 -8.20 -4.74 20.99
CA LEU A 203 -9.61 -5.04 20.68
C LEU A 203 -9.75 -5.97 19.47
N ASN A 204 -8.85 -5.85 18.48
CA ASN A 204 -8.87 -6.62 17.25
C ASN A 204 -7.77 -7.70 17.20
N ALA A 205 -7.03 -7.95 18.29
CA ALA A 205 -5.91 -8.91 18.35
C ALA A 205 -6.25 -10.34 17.90
N GLY A 206 -7.52 -10.75 18.01
CA GLY A 206 -7.99 -12.08 17.62
C GLY A 206 -8.63 -12.14 16.24
N LEU A 207 -8.67 -11.03 15.48
CA LEU A 207 -9.41 -10.96 14.23
C LEU A 207 -8.52 -11.26 13.01
N PRO A 208 -8.86 -12.27 12.19
CA PRO A 208 -8.12 -12.52 10.96
C PRO A 208 -8.41 -11.44 9.89
N PRO A 209 -7.49 -11.24 8.93
CA PRO A 209 -6.24 -11.99 8.75
C PRO A 209 -5.08 -11.46 9.61
N LEU A 210 -5.19 -10.27 10.21
CA LEU A 210 -4.12 -9.65 10.99
C LEU A 210 -4.33 -9.85 12.49
N THR A 211 -4.04 -11.06 12.98
CA THR A 211 -4.07 -11.39 14.41
C THR A 211 -2.79 -10.93 15.11
N ALA A 212 -2.78 -10.91 16.44
CA ALA A 212 -1.57 -10.65 17.21
C ALA A 212 -0.46 -11.68 16.93
N ALA A 213 -0.82 -12.94 16.68
CA ALA A 213 0.13 -13.99 16.29
C ALA A 213 0.73 -13.73 14.90
N ALA A 214 -0.08 -13.27 13.94
CA ALA A 214 0.40 -12.86 12.63
C ALA A 214 1.34 -11.65 12.72
N VAL A 215 0.99 -10.63 13.53
CA VAL A 215 1.86 -9.46 13.78
C VAL A 215 3.19 -9.89 14.41
N GLU A 216 3.16 -10.77 15.41
CA GLU A 216 4.39 -11.31 16.02
C GLU A 216 5.26 -12.06 15.01
N PHE A 217 4.64 -12.86 14.13
CA PHE A 217 5.32 -13.56 13.06
C PHE A 217 6.00 -12.61 12.07
N PHE A 218 5.31 -11.56 11.61
CA PHE A 218 5.91 -10.55 10.74
C PHE A 218 7.05 -9.80 11.44
N ASN A 219 6.82 -9.30 12.66
CA ASN A 219 7.81 -8.52 13.40
C ASN A 219 9.10 -9.30 13.67
N ARG A 220 9.01 -10.59 13.98
CA ARG A 220 10.18 -11.45 14.25
C ARG A 220 11.14 -11.54 13.05
N HIS A 221 10.62 -11.45 11.83
CA HIS A 221 11.43 -11.52 10.62
C HIS A 221 11.82 -10.12 10.12
N LEU A 222 10.91 -9.16 10.22
CA LEU A 222 11.08 -7.81 9.72
C LEU A 222 12.04 -6.97 10.59
N LEU A 223 11.95 -7.13 11.91
CA LEU A 223 12.68 -6.32 12.89
C LEU A 223 13.85 -7.16 13.44
N PRO A 224 15.11 -6.93 12.98
CA PRO A 224 16.26 -7.69 13.44
C PRO A 224 16.60 -7.39 14.91
N ASP A 225 16.21 -6.19 15.36
CA ASP A 225 16.11 -5.75 16.74
C ASP A 225 14.86 -4.88 16.87
N MET A 226 14.15 -4.97 18.00
CA MET A 226 12.95 -4.18 18.27
C MET A 226 13.24 -2.67 18.34
N ALA A 227 14.49 -2.26 18.62
CA ALA A 227 14.87 -0.85 18.58
C ALA A 227 14.68 -0.22 17.19
N VAL A 228 14.75 -1.01 16.11
CA VAL A 228 14.53 -0.55 14.73
C VAL A 228 13.11 0.01 14.53
N ALA A 229 12.14 -0.42 15.33
CA ALA A 229 10.79 0.15 15.30
C ALA A 229 10.73 1.65 15.70
N ASN A 230 11.80 2.19 16.31
CA ASN A 230 11.90 3.63 16.61
C ASN A 230 12.47 4.45 15.44
N ASP A 231 12.94 3.82 14.37
CA ASP A 231 13.32 4.51 13.14
C ASP A 231 12.05 5.02 12.44
N TRP A 232 12.01 6.31 12.12
CA TRP A 232 10.85 6.91 11.44
C TRP A 232 10.61 6.33 10.04
N ARG A 233 11.63 5.73 9.41
CA ARG A 233 11.49 5.03 8.12
C ARG A 233 10.73 3.71 8.26
N VAL A 234 10.65 3.17 9.47
CA VAL A 234 9.86 1.97 9.81
C VAL A 234 8.52 2.36 10.44
N SER A 235 8.53 3.41 11.26
CA SER A 235 7.37 3.96 11.96
C SER A 235 7.16 5.42 11.56
N PRO A 236 6.50 5.74 10.42
CA PRO A 236 6.34 7.11 9.95
C PRO A 236 5.62 8.03 10.93
N MET A 237 4.87 7.50 11.90
CA MET A 237 4.33 8.26 13.03
C MET A 237 5.41 9.05 13.80
N LEU A 238 6.66 8.56 13.79
CA LEU A 238 7.81 9.13 14.48
C LEU A 238 8.61 10.13 13.64
N ALA A 239 8.20 10.40 12.39
CA ALA A 239 8.87 11.37 11.55
C ALA A 239 8.94 12.74 12.25
N PRO A 240 10.11 13.40 12.35
CA PRO A 240 10.25 14.65 13.10
C PRO A 240 9.30 15.76 12.64
N ASP A 241 9.06 15.82 11.33
CA ASP A 241 8.15 16.77 10.69
C ASP A 241 7.42 16.13 9.51
N VAL A 242 6.12 16.39 9.40
CA VAL A 242 5.27 15.95 8.29
C VAL A 242 4.65 17.12 7.52
N ALA A 243 4.98 18.37 7.85
CA ALA A 243 4.54 19.53 7.09
C ALA A 243 5.15 19.49 5.68
N GLY A 244 4.40 20.02 4.70
CA GLY A 244 4.83 20.13 3.30
C GLY A 244 4.81 18.84 2.48
N VAL A 245 4.35 17.71 3.04
CA VAL A 245 4.14 16.48 2.25
C VAL A 245 2.92 16.59 1.34
N ALA A 246 2.81 15.67 0.38
CA ALA A 246 1.69 15.64 -0.57
C ALA A 246 0.33 15.42 0.13
N PRO A 247 -0.79 15.96 -0.40
CA PRO A 247 -2.14 15.67 0.07
C PRO A 247 -2.41 14.16 0.19
N ALA A 248 -3.14 13.76 1.22
CA ALA A 248 -3.32 12.34 1.54
C ALA A 248 -4.78 11.88 1.41
N LEU A 249 -4.99 10.72 0.80
CA LEU A 249 -6.14 9.86 1.07
C LEU A 249 -5.67 8.77 2.04
N VAL A 250 -6.28 8.70 3.22
CA VAL A 250 -6.05 7.63 4.19
C VAL A 250 -7.32 6.80 4.29
N VAL A 251 -7.21 5.51 4.00
CA VAL A 251 -8.31 4.55 4.13
C VAL A 251 -8.02 3.66 5.32
N VAL A 252 -9.01 3.43 6.20
CA VAL A 252 -8.88 2.55 7.36
C VAL A 252 -10.08 1.62 7.45
N CYS A 253 -9.96 0.52 8.19
CA CYS A 253 -11.04 -0.45 8.42
C CYS A 253 -11.12 -0.81 9.91
N ASP A 254 -12.32 -0.84 10.50
CA ASP A 254 -12.47 -0.82 11.97
C ASP A 254 -12.27 -2.18 12.67
N ARG A 255 -12.24 -3.29 11.90
CA ARG A 255 -11.90 -4.65 12.36
C ARG A 255 -10.43 -4.97 12.04
N ASP A 256 -9.55 -4.03 12.33
CA ASP A 256 -8.12 -4.10 12.06
C ASP A 256 -7.32 -3.67 13.30
N MET A 257 -6.23 -4.38 13.60
CA MET A 257 -5.28 -3.97 14.65
C MET A 257 -4.66 -2.60 14.34
N LEU A 258 -4.50 -2.23 13.06
CA LEU A 258 -3.87 -0.99 12.61
C LEU A 258 -4.85 0.20 12.51
N TYR A 259 -6.11 0.01 12.89
CA TYR A 259 -7.16 1.03 12.73
C TYR A 259 -6.81 2.37 13.38
N ASP A 260 -6.43 2.36 14.67
CA ASP A 260 -6.21 3.60 15.41
C ASP A 260 -4.92 4.32 14.97
N GLU A 261 -3.86 3.58 14.62
CA GLU A 261 -2.61 4.19 14.17
C GLU A 261 -2.74 4.84 12.78
N GLY A 262 -3.46 4.22 11.83
CA GLY A 262 -3.76 4.83 10.54
C GLY A 262 -4.56 6.13 10.69
N ARG A 263 -5.54 6.16 11.62
CA ARG A 263 -6.29 7.38 11.95
C ARG A 263 -5.41 8.43 12.62
N ALA A 264 -4.58 8.02 13.57
CA ALA A 264 -3.68 8.93 14.27
C ALA A 264 -2.68 9.59 13.30
N TYR A 265 -2.20 8.86 12.29
CA TYR A 265 -1.33 9.43 11.27
C TYR A 265 -2.07 10.43 10.37
N ALA A 266 -3.32 10.14 9.99
CA ALA A 266 -4.17 11.09 9.29
C ALA A 266 -4.38 12.39 10.09
N GLU A 267 -4.62 12.30 11.39
CA GLU A 267 -4.72 13.46 12.28
C GLU A 267 -3.39 14.20 12.44
N ARG A 268 -2.26 13.48 12.49
CA ARG A 268 -0.93 14.09 12.50
C ARG A 268 -0.69 14.94 11.24
N LEU A 269 -1.05 14.43 10.07
CA LEU A 269 -0.96 15.18 8.81
C LEU A 269 -1.87 16.42 8.81
N ARG A 270 -3.11 16.29 9.30
CA ARG A 270 -4.05 17.43 9.44
C ARG A 270 -3.51 18.50 10.39
N ALA A 271 -2.97 18.09 11.53
CA ALA A 271 -2.39 18.99 12.52
C ALA A 271 -1.19 19.76 11.97
N ALA A 272 -0.45 19.19 11.01
CA ALA A 272 0.62 19.87 10.28
C ALA A 272 0.12 20.76 9.12
N GLY A 273 -1.20 20.90 8.93
CA GLY A 273 -1.82 21.74 7.91
C GLY A 273 -1.96 21.07 6.54
N MET A 274 -1.76 19.75 6.44
CA MET A 274 -1.89 19.04 5.16
C MET A 274 -3.36 18.75 4.83
N GLU A 275 -3.67 18.69 3.54
CA GLU A 275 -4.98 18.28 3.06
C GLU A 275 -5.11 16.76 3.18
N VAL A 276 -6.09 16.29 3.97
CA VAL A 276 -6.28 14.87 4.28
C VAL A 276 -7.74 14.45 4.19
N THR A 277 -8.03 13.54 3.27
CA THR A 277 -9.27 12.77 3.25
C THR A 277 -9.05 11.49 4.05
N LEU A 278 -9.85 11.27 5.10
CA LEU A 278 -9.85 10.03 5.87
C LEU A 278 -11.16 9.29 5.59
N HIS A 279 -11.08 8.06 5.11
CA HIS A 279 -12.24 7.20 4.88
C HIS A 279 -12.13 5.95 5.75
N SER A 280 -13.20 5.62 6.49
CA SER A 280 -13.24 4.47 7.39
C SER A 280 -14.32 3.51 6.93
N PHE A 281 -13.96 2.25 6.65
CA PHE A 281 -14.90 1.18 6.32
C PHE A 281 -15.34 0.43 7.59
N PRO A 282 -16.59 0.60 8.06
CA PRO A 282 -17.08 -0.08 9.25
C PRO A 282 -17.25 -1.58 8.99
N GLY A 283 -16.91 -2.41 9.97
CA GLY A 283 -17.05 -3.87 9.90
C GLY A 283 -16.06 -4.57 8.96
N MET A 284 -15.16 -3.84 8.31
CA MET A 284 -14.19 -4.35 7.34
C MET A 284 -12.86 -4.73 8.00
N ILE A 285 -12.17 -5.72 7.45
CA ILE A 285 -10.96 -6.35 8.01
C ILE A 285 -9.69 -5.95 7.28
N HIS A 286 -8.52 -6.14 7.90
CA HIS A 286 -7.22 -5.89 7.28
C HIS A 286 -7.04 -6.67 5.96
N GLY A 287 -6.32 -6.09 5.00
CA GLY A 287 -5.98 -6.76 3.74
C GLY A 287 -7.13 -6.83 2.72
N PHE A 288 -8.28 -6.20 3.00
CA PHE A 288 -9.47 -6.30 2.16
C PHE A 288 -9.24 -5.81 0.71
N ILE A 289 -8.24 -4.96 0.44
CA ILE A 289 -8.01 -4.43 -0.92
C ILE A 289 -7.71 -5.54 -1.94
N ASN A 290 -7.13 -6.65 -1.49
CA ASN A 290 -6.77 -7.80 -2.33
C ASN A 290 -7.93 -8.81 -2.49
N MET A 291 -9.11 -8.50 -1.96
CA MET A 291 -10.28 -9.40 -1.94
C MET A 291 -11.43 -8.87 -2.81
N GLY A 292 -11.07 -8.32 -3.98
CA GLY A 292 -11.96 -7.59 -4.87
C GLY A 292 -13.17 -8.34 -5.43
N SER A 293 -13.14 -9.67 -5.48
CA SER A 293 -14.27 -10.49 -5.93
C SER A 293 -15.30 -10.79 -4.84
N VAL A 294 -14.93 -10.62 -3.56
CA VAL A 294 -15.76 -11.05 -2.41
C VAL A 294 -16.08 -9.93 -1.43
N LEU A 295 -15.26 -8.87 -1.36
CA LEU A 295 -15.48 -7.72 -0.48
C LEU A 295 -15.72 -6.46 -1.31
N ARG A 296 -16.95 -5.94 -1.29
CA ARG A 296 -17.32 -4.73 -2.05
C ARG A 296 -16.44 -3.51 -1.71
N ALA A 297 -16.05 -3.38 -0.44
CA ALA A 297 -15.21 -2.27 0.03
C ALA A 297 -13.86 -2.16 -0.70
N ALA A 298 -13.33 -3.27 -1.22
CA ALA A 298 -12.12 -3.27 -2.04
C ALA A 298 -12.31 -2.40 -3.31
N GLY A 299 -13.41 -2.64 -4.03
CA GLY A 299 -13.78 -1.86 -5.21
C GLY A 299 -14.03 -0.39 -4.89
N GLU A 300 -14.74 -0.11 -3.80
CA GLU A 300 -15.02 1.26 -3.35
C GLU A 300 -13.73 2.01 -2.96
N THR A 301 -12.76 1.31 -2.36
CA THR A 301 -11.43 1.86 -2.07
C THR A 301 -10.68 2.23 -3.34
N LEU A 302 -10.70 1.36 -4.36
CA LEU A 302 -10.05 1.66 -5.64
C LEU A 302 -10.76 2.78 -6.40
N ASP A 303 -12.08 2.95 -6.26
CA ASP A 303 -12.80 4.08 -6.83
C ASP A 303 -12.43 5.41 -6.15
N LEU A 304 -12.31 5.42 -4.81
CA LEU A 304 -11.83 6.59 -4.06
C LEU A 304 -10.39 6.95 -4.42
N ALA A 305 -9.51 5.95 -4.51
CA ALA A 305 -8.12 6.10 -4.93
C ALA A 305 -8.04 6.66 -6.35
N ALA A 306 -8.76 6.07 -7.30
CA ALA A 306 -8.81 6.50 -8.68
C ALA A 306 -9.37 7.92 -8.84
N LEU A 307 -10.44 8.26 -8.12
CA LEU A 307 -10.98 9.63 -8.11
C LEU A 307 -9.93 10.63 -7.62
N THR A 308 -9.22 10.30 -6.55
CA THR A 308 -8.15 11.14 -6.00
C THR A 308 -7.03 11.34 -7.02
N LEU A 309 -6.55 10.26 -7.65
CA LEU A 309 -5.54 10.32 -8.71
C LEU A 309 -6.00 11.18 -9.88
N ARG A 310 -7.23 11.00 -10.38
CA ARG A 310 -7.78 11.81 -11.48
C ARG A 310 -7.79 13.30 -11.11
N GLN A 311 -8.23 13.65 -9.90
CA GLN A 311 -8.29 15.04 -9.46
C GLN A 311 -6.90 15.69 -9.29
N ARG A 312 -5.89 14.90 -8.92
CA ARG A 312 -4.54 15.38 -8.56
C ARG A 312 -3.54 15.33 -9.69
N LEU A 313 -3.67 14.34 -10.57
CA LEU A 313 -2.77 14.07 -11.68
C LEU A 313 -3.32 14.55 -13.02
N LEU A 314 -4.62 14.51 -13.27
CA LEU A 314 -5.16 14.83 -14.60
C LEU A 314 -5.52 16.32 -14.75
N PRO A 315 -5.34 16.88 -15.97
CA PRO A 315 -5.77 18.24 -16.29
C PRO A 315 -7.26 18.46 -15.98
N ALA A 316 -7.64 19.68 -15.63
CA ALA A 316 -9.02 20.02 -15.26
C ALA A 316 -10.06 19.80 -16.39
N ILE A 317 -9.61 19.72 -17.64
CA ILE A 317 -10.48 19.62 -18.83
C ILE A 317 -11.11 18.21 -18.98
N GLU A 318 -10.50 17.16 -18.40
CA GLU A 318 -11.01 15.78 -18.48
C GLU A 318 -12.03 15.43 -17.38
N ARG A 319 -12.31 16.34 -16.43
CA ARG A 319 -13.23 16.09 -15.29
C ARG A 319 -14.72 16.20 -15.65
N ARG A 320 -15.07 16.48 -16.91
CA ARG A 320 -16.44 16.72 -17.38
C ARG A 320 -17.01 15.62 -18.28
N ALA A 321 -16.28 14.53 -18.50
CA ALA A 321 -16.75 13.42 -19.34
C ALA A 321 -16.62 12.08 -18.59
N ALA A 322 -17.39 11.93 -17.51
CA ALA A 322 -17.77 10.65 -16.93
C ALA A 322 -19.11 10.82 -16.22
#